data_AF-A0A7L2PHC0-F1
#
_entry.id   AF-A0A7L2PHC0-F1
#
_cell.length_a   1.000
_cell.length_b   1.000
_cell.length_c   1.000
_cell.angle_alpha   90.00
_cell.angle_beta   90.00
_cell.angle_gamma   90.00
#
_symmetry.space_group_name_H-M   'P 1'
#
loop_
_entity.id
_entity.type
_entity.pdbx_description
1 polymer ?
#
loop_
_entity_poly.entity_id
_entity_poly.type
_entity_poly.pdbx_seq_one_letter_code
_entity_poly.pdbx_strand_id
1 'polypeptide(L)'
;QRVLEIARRLSRGEALGIHREDEDDEGCRRHREPLEVFCKEDGALLCAICRESRSHRAHTVLPVPEAVREFTEQIQAALQTLRDGRDELLELREAEMRRNW
;
A
#
# COMPACT_ATOMS: atom_id res chain seq x y z
N GLN A 1 -3.96 -0.93 -9.93
CA GLN A 1 -3.01 0.14 -9.54
C GLN A 1 -2.17 -0.35 -8.37
N ARG A 2 -0.83 -0.33 -8.46
CA ARG A 2 0.12 -0.90 -7.47
C ARG A 2 -0.09 -0.36 -6.03
N VAL A 3 -0.58 0.88 -5.92
CA VAL A 3 -0.92 1.56 -4.66
C VAL A 3 -2.03 0.84 -3.88
N LEU A 4 -3.06 0.31 -4.56
CA LEU A 4 -4.16 -0.40 -3.91
C LEU A 4 -3.72 -1.74 -3.31
N GLU A 5 -2.77 -2.41 -3.95
CA GLU A 5 -2.20 -3.66 -3.46
C GLU A 5 -1.37 -3.42 -2.19
N ILE A 6 -0.56 -2.37 -2.18
CA ILE A 6 0.24 -1.96 -1.03
C ILE A 6 -0.66 -1.57 0.15
N ALA A 7 -1.69 -0.74 -0.08
CA ALA A 7 -2.66 -0.37 0.94
C ALA A 7 -3.32 -1.60 1.57
N ARG A 8 -3.73 -2.56 0.75
CA ARG A 8 -4.40 -3.78 1.20
C ARG A 8 -3.49 -4.71 2.02
N ARG A 9 -2.18 -4.70 1.75
CA ARG A 9 -1.16 -5.43 2.52
C ARG A 9 -0.87 -4.75 3.86
N LEU A 10 -0.76 -3.42 3.88
CA LEU A 10 -0.58 -2.62 5.10
C LEU A 10 -1.79 -2.75 6.05
N SER A 11 -3.02 -2.77 5.52
CA SER A 11 -4.24 -2.93 6.33
C SER A 11 -4.45 -4.33 6.91
N ARG A 12 -3.84 -5.38 6.34
CA ARG A 12 -4.08 -6.77 6.78
C ARG A 12 -2.88 -7.42 7.48
N GLY A 13 -1.74 -6.75 7.58
CA GLY A 13 -0.51 -7.38 8.09
C GLY A 13 -0.01 -8.55 7.21
N GLU A 14 -0.56 -8.70 6.01
CA GLU A 14 -0.32 -9.82 5.07
C GLU A 14 1.00 -9.66 4.28
N ALA A 15 1.99 -8.98 4.86
CA ALA A 15 3.37 -8.99 4.36
C ALA A 15 4.13 -10.28 4.74
N LEU A 16 3.42 -11.30 5.20
CA LEU A 16 3.97 -12.60 5.55
C LEU A 16 3.32 -13.61 4.60
N GLY A 17 4.12 -14.18 3.70
CA GLY A 17 3.74 -15.45 3.12
C GLY A 17 3.51 -16.44 4.25
N ILE A 18 2.24 -16.86 4.42
CA ILE A 18 1.72 -18.20 4.76
C ILE A 18 0.42 -18.07 5.57
N HIS A 19 -0.58 -18.85 5.15
CA HIS A 19 -1.91 -19.06 5.73
C HIS A 19 -1.94 -19.19 7.27
N ARG A 20 -3.06 -18.73 7.86
CA ARG A 20 -3.47 -18.72 9.29
C ARG A 20 -3.09 -20.01 10.03
N GLU A 21 -2.72 -20.01 11.31
CA GLU A 21 -3.45 -19.54 12.51
C GLU A 21 -2.45 -19.17 13.63
N ASP A 22 -2.95 -18.53 14.70
CA ASP A 22 -2.30 -18.18 15.98
C ASP A 22 -1.89 -16.70 16.17
N GLU A 23 -2.38 -16.16 17.29
CA GLU A 23 -2.50 -14.76 17.70
C GLU A 23 -1.22 -14.17 18.35
N ASP A 24 -0.04 -14.74 18.07
CA ASP A 24 1.24 -14.35 18.73
C ASP A 24 2.40 -14.21 17.71
N ASP A 25 2.26 -13.38 16.69
CA ASP A 25 3.34 -13.15 15.70
C ASP A 25 3.45 -11.66 15.33
N GLU A 26 3.63 -10.78 16.34
CA GLU A 26 3.89 -9.33 16.15
C GLU A 26 5.28 -9.03 15.53
N GLY A 27 5.90 -9.99 14.85
CA GLY A 27 7.26 -9.88 14.36
C GLY A 27 7.57 -10.73 13.13
N CYS A 28 8.82 -10.67 12.71
CA CYS A 28 9.34 -11.49 11.64
C CYS A 28 9.42 -12.95 12.09
N ARG A 29 8.63 -13.86 11.50
CA ARG A 29 8.67 -15.32 11.76
C ARG A 29 10.06 -15.95 11.85
N ARG A 30 10.99 -15.50 10.98
CA ARG A 30 12.35 -16.05 10.89
C ARG A 30 13.26 -15.59 12.02
N HIS A 31 13.05 -14.38 12.51
CA HIS A 31 14.01 -13.70 13.39
C HIS A 31 13.42 -13.37 14.75
N ARG A 32 12.09 -13.44 14.90
CA ARG A 32 11.29 -13.03 16.06
C ARG A 32 11.55 -11.57 16.47
N GLU A 33 11.85 -10.74 15.48
CA GLU A 33 12.15 -9.32 15.63
C GLU A 33 10.98 -8.46 15.11
N PRO A 34 10.72 -7.28 15.70
CA PRO A 34 9.66 -6.37 15.24
C PRO A 34 9.80 -5.99 13.76
N LEU A 35 8.66 -5.79 13.10
CA LEU A 35 8.56 -5.40 11.69
C LEU A 35 8.45 -3.86 11.56
N GLU A 36 9.59 -3.17 11.63
CA GLU A 36 9.62 -1.70 11.74
C GLU A 36 9.87 -0.95 10.43
N VAL A 37 10.25 -1.66 9.36
CA VAL A 37 10.53 -1.06 8.05
C VAL A 37 9.73 -1.73 6.93
N PHE A 38 9.48 -0.99 5.86
CA PHE A 38 8.72 -1.41 4.68
C PHE A 38 9.62 -1.34 3.44
N CYS A 39 9.67 -2.43 2.66
CA CYS A 39 10.33 -2.50 1.37
C CYS A 39 9.34 -2.14 0.24
N LYS A 40 9.68 -1.13 -0.57
CA LYS A 40 8.78 -0.62 -1.63
C LYS A 40 8.70 -1.55 -2.84
N GLU A 41 9.81 -2.19 -3.19
CA GLU A 41 9.92 -3.08 -4.33
C GLU A 41 9.09 -4.34 -4.11
N ASP A 42 9.23 -4.95 -2.93
CA ASP A 42 8.55 -6.20 -2.55
C ASP A 42 7.15 -5.96 -1.96
N GLY A 43 6.88 -4.74 -1.49
CA GLY A 43 5.63 -4.40 -0.82
C GLY A 43 5.43 -5.18 0.48
N ALA A 44 6.48 -5.26 1.30
CA ALA A 44 6.54 -6.10 2.49
C ALA A 44 7.16 -5.38 3.69
N LEU A 45 6.68 -5.69 4.90
CA LEU A 45 7.29 -5.29 6.15
C LEU A 45 8.46 -6.21 6.49
N LEU A 46 9.56 -5.63 6.96
CA LEU A 46 10.79 -6.34 7.30
C LEU A 46 11.22 -5.98 8.73
N CYS A 47 11.88 -6.92 9.40
CA CYS A 47 12.67 -6.62 10.59
C CYS A 47 14.08 -6.12 10.21
N ALA A 48 14.83 -5.62 11.18
CA ALA A 48 16.19 -5.12 11.00
C ALA A 48 17.12 -6.15 10.31
N ILE A 49 17.00 -7.43 10.67
CA ILE A 49 17.83 -8.50 10.07
C ILE A 49 17.43 -8.76 8.61
N CYS A 50 16.14 -8.81 8.30
CA CYS A 50 15.67 -8.97 6.92
C CYS A 50 16.11 -7.80 6.04
N ARG A 51 16.09 -6.57 6.55
CA ARG A 51 16.57 -5.37 5.84
C ARG A 51 18.02 -5.52 5.40
N GLU A 52 18.89 -6.05 6.26
CA GLU A 52 20.32 -6.23 5.96
C GLU A 52 20.62 -7.43 5.06
N SER A 53 19.64 -8.33 4.87
CA SER A 53 19.80 -9.50 4.02
C SER A 53 20.11 -9.09 2.57
N ARG A 54 20.84 -9.96 1.85
CA ARG A 54 21.16 -9.74 0.43
C ARG A 54 19.92 -9.52 -0.43
N SER A 55 18.78 -10.08 -0.04
CA SER A 55 17.51 -9.95 -0.75
C SER A 55 16.94 -8.53 -0.72
N HIS A 56 17.20 -7.76 0.35
CA HIS A 56 16.63 -6.42 0.52
C HIS A 56 17.68 -5.31 0.59
N ARG A 57 18.97 -5.66 0.63
CA ARG A 57 20.09 -4.69 0.75
C ARG A 57 20.10 -3.60 -0.33
N ALA A 58 19.60 -3.91 -1.52
CA ALA A 58 19.55 -2.97 -2.65
C ALA A 58 18.17 -2.29 -2.84
N HIS A 59 17.18 -2.66 -2.04
CA HIS A 59 15.81 -2.14 -2.16
C HIS A 59 15.63 -0.86 -1.36
N THR A 60 14.67 -0.05 -1.78
CA THR A 60 14.26 1.14 -1.07
C THR A 60 13.40 0.73 0.12
N VAL A 61 13.95 0.93 1.31
CA VAL A 61 13.27 0.65 2.58
C VAL A 61 12.95 1.95 3.32
N LEU A 62 11.75 2.02 3.88
CA LEU A 62 11.29 3.16 4.67
C LEU A 62 10.86 2.68 6.06
N PRO A 63 11.05 3.47 7.13
CA PRO A 63 10.33 3.25 8.38
C PRO A 63 8.82 3.17 8.15
N VAL A 64 8.13 2.31 8.89
CA VAL A 64 6.67 2.14 8.75
C VAL A 64 5.89 3.45 8.82
N PRO A 65 6.13 4.37 9.78
CA PRO A 65 5.41 5.64 9.85
C PRO A 65 5.58 6.50 8.59
N GLU A 66 6.75 6.45 7.95
CA GLU A 66 7.02 7.18 6.72
C GLU A 66 6.31 6.54 5.52
N ALA A 67 6.33 5.21 5.43
CA ALA A 67 5.59 4.48 4.40
C ALA A 67 4.08 4.76 4.50
N VAL A 68 3.52 4.71 5.72
CA VAL A 68 2.10 5.00 5.97
C VAL A 68 1.74 6.40 5.48
N ARG A 69 2.55 7.41 5.82
CA ARG A 69 2.33 8.79 5.36
C ARG A 69 2.38 8.88 3.83
N GLU A 70 3.46 8.39 3.22
CA GLU A 70 3.67 8.49 1.78
C GLU A 70 2.54 7.80 0.98
N PHE A 71 2.15 6.58 1.37
CA PHE A 71 1.08 5.87 0.67
C PHE A 71 -0.30 6.47 0.94
N THR A 72 -0.54 7.02 2.13
CA THR A 72 -1.80 7.73 2.41
C THR A 72 -1.96 8.93 1.47
N GLU A 73 -0.92 9.73 1.31
CA GLU A 73 -0.92 10.88 0.39
C GLU A 73 -1.14 10.45 -1.06
N GLN A 74 -0.46 9.39 -1.51
CA GLN A 74 -0.65 8.84 -2.87
C GLN A 74 -2.08 8.33 -3.10
N ILE A 75 -2.67 7.66 -2.11
CA ILE A 75 -4.04 7.15 -2.18
C ILE A 75 -5.03 8.33 -2.25
N GLN A 76 -4.83 9.36 -1.43
CA GLN A 76 -5.70 10.54 -1.43
C GLN A 76 -5.63 11.28 -2.77
N ALA A 77 -4.44 11.48 -3.32
CA ALA A 77 -4.27 12.10 -4.63
C ALA A 77 -4.94 11.28 -5.75
N ALA A 78 -4.71 9.97 -5.78
CA ALA A 78 -5.35 9.08 -6.76
C ALA A 78 -6.88 9.07 -6.63
N LEU A 79 -7.40 9.07 -5.39
CA LEU A 79 -8.84 9.14 -5.13
C LEU A 79 -9.44 10.46 -5.62
N GLN A 80 -8.75 11.58 -5.43
CA GLN A 80 -9.22 12.88 -5.90
C GLN A 80 -9.31 12.90 -7.42
N THR A 81 -8.26 12.45 -8.13
CA THR A 81 -8.28 12.35 -9.60
C THR A 81 -9.45 11.51 -10.11
N LEU A 82 -9.76 10.39 -9.44
CA LEU A 82 -10.90 9.54 -9.82
C LEU A 82 -12.26 10.23 -9.58
N ARG A 83 -12.38 11.05 -8.53
CA ARG A 83 -13.60 11.83 -8.26
C ARG A 83 -13.79 12.92 -9.31
N ASP A 84 -12.73 13.65 -9.64
CA ASP A 84 -12.78 14.71 -10.64
C ASP A 84 -13.19 14.14 -12.01
N GLY A 85 -12.57 13.03 -12.43
CA GLY A 85 -12.91 12.38 -13.70
C GLY A 85 -14.33 11.81 -13.72
N ARG A 86 -14.84 11.32 -12.58
CA ARG A 86 -16.25 10.93 -12.47
C ARG A 86 -17.18 12.13 -12.66
N ASP A 87 -16.86 13.25 -12.02
CA ASP A 87 -17.71 14.45 -12.05
C ASP A 87 -17.74 15.06 -13.46
N GLU A 88 -16.59 15.13 -14.15
CA GLU A 88 -16.51 15.54 -15.56
C GLU A 88 -17.36 14.65 -16.48
N LEU A 89 -17.32 13.32 -16.30
CA LEU A 89 -18.15 12.40 -17.07
C LEU A 89 -19.66 12.59 -16.83
N LEU A 90 -20.05 12.90 -15.60
CA LEU A 90 -21.45 13.19 -15.26
C LEU A 90 -21.91 14.49 -15.93
N GLU A 91 -21.10 15.54 -15.88
CA GLU A 91 -21.40 16.82 -16.53
C GLU A 91 -21.53 16.68 -18.05
N LEU A 92 -20.62 15.93 -18.68
CA LEU A 92 -20.67 15.63 -20.11
C LEU A 92 -21.96 14.90 -20.47
N ARG A 93 -22.33 13.86 -19.70
CA ARG A 93 -23.57 13.11 -19.90
C ARG A 93 -24.81 14.00 -19.80
N GLU A 94 -24.86 14.88 -18.81
CA GLU A 94 -25.97 15.83 -18.65
C GLU A 94 -26.03 16.86 -19.78
N ALA A 95 -24.87 17.34 -20.25
CA ALA A 95 -24.79 18.25 -21.39
C ALA A 95 -25.26 17.58 -22.69
N GLU A 96 -24.91 16.32 -22.92
CA GLU A 96 -25.40 15.53 -24.06
C GLU A 96 -26.91 15.32 -24.00
N MET A 97 -27.46 14.97 -22.83
CA MET A 97 -28.91 14.86 -22.65
C MET A 97 -29.65 16.16 -22.95
N ARG A 98 -29.08 17.31 -22.54
CA ARG A 98 -29.64 18.64 -22.84
C ARG A 98 -29.58 19.01 -24.31
N ARG A 99 -28.56 18.53 -25.05
CA ARG A 99 -28.41 18.79 -26.50
C ARG A 99 -29.32 17.91 -27.36
N ASN A 100 -29.76 16.76 -26.83
CA ASN A 100 -30.57 15.77 -27.54
C ASN A 100 -32.09 15.92 -27.29
N TRP A 101 -32.51 17.02 -26.69
CA TRP A 101 -33.90 17.45 -26.52
C TRP A 101 -34.15 18.72 -27.35
#